data_AF-A0A258BHH6-F1
#
_entry.id   AF-A0A258BHH6-F1
#
_cell.length_a   1.000
_cell.length_b   1.000
_cell.length_c   1.000
_cell.angle_alpha   90.00
_cell.angle_beta   90.00
_cell.angle_gamma   90.00
#
_symmetry.space_group_name_H-M   'P 1'
#
loop_
_entity.id
_entity.type
_entity.pdbx_description
1 polymer ?
#
loop_
_entity_poly.entity_id
_entity_poly.type
_entity_poly.pdbx_seq_one_letter_code
_entity_poly.pdbx_strand_id
1 'polypeptide(L)' 'GGADHGIRVAADSAEVVRGEWWVSDHEKGKVRTYFVLEVESGQRFWVFRGGDGIHASTGSLTWYMHGVLS' A
#
# COMPACT_ATOMS: atom_id res chain seq x y z
N GLY A 1 2.53 27.37 -8.58
CA GLY A 1 2.60 26.31 -9.60
C GLY A 1 2.90 25.02 -8.88
N GLY A 2 2.01 24.04 -8.95
CA GLY A 2 2.34 22.69 -8.52
C GLY A 2 3.29 22.11 -9.54
N ALA A 3 4.49 21.71 -9.12
CA ALA A 3 5.34 20.92 -9.98
C ALA A 3 4.75 19.51 -10.00
N ASP A 4 4.24 19.07 -11.15
CA ASP A 4 3.92 17.66 -11.36
C ASP A 4 5.24 16.89 -11.26
N HIS A 5 5.37 16.07 -10.22
CA HIS A 5 6.49 15.14 -10.08
C HIS A 5 6.03 13.82 -10.69
N GLY A 6 6.75 13.30 -11.67
CA GLY A 6 6.46 11.97 -12.19
C GLY A 6 6.63 10.92 -11.09
N ILE A 7 5.66 10.03 -10.96
CA ILE A 7 5.67 8.93 -9.99
C ILE A 7 5.52 7.61 -10.75
N ARG A 8 6.44 6.67 -10.52
CA ARG A 8 6.32 5.29 -10.96
C ARG A 8 5.85 4.44 -9.78
N VAL A 9 4.77 3.68 -9.99
CA VAL A 9 4.32 2.65 -9.05
C VAL A 9 4.89 1.31 -9.51
N ALA A 10 5.69 0.64 -8.67
CA ALA A 10 6.07 -0.74 -8.91
C ALA A 10 4.97 -1.66 -8.35
N ALA A 11 4.19 -2.27 -9.24
CA ALA A 11 3.09 -3.17 -8.88
C ALA A 11 3.36 -4.64 -9.25
N ASP A 12 4.45 -4.93 -9.96
CA ASP A 12 4.72 -6.25 -10.55
C ASP A 12 4.84 -7.37 -9.48
N SER A 13 5.07 -7.02 -8.22
CA SER A 13 5.07 -7.96 -7.08
C SER A 13 4.46 -7.35 -5.81
N ALA A 14 3.30 -6.69 -5.92
CA ALA A 14 2.65 -6.10 -4.76
C ALA A 14 2.48 -7.15 -3.63
N GLU A 15 3.05 -6.89 -2.46
CA GLU A 15 3.03 -7.84 -1.35
C GLU A 15 1.70 -7.73 -0.59
N VAL A 16 1.02 -8.86 -0.41
CA VAL A 16 -0.28 -8.90 0.28
C VAL A 16 -0.09 -9.43 1.69
N VAL A 17 -0.25 -8.55 2.68
CA VAL A 17 -0.22 -8.89 4.10
C VAL A 17 -1.65 -8.97 4.64
N ARG A 18 -2.01 -10.11 5.25
CA ARG A 18 -3.30 -10.26 5.94
C ARG A 18 -3.18 -9.75 7.38
N GLY A 19 -4.25 -9.16 7.89
CA GLY A 19 -4.36 -8.74 9.28
C GLY A 19 -4.10 -9.91 10.23
N GLU A 20 -3.49 -9.60 11.36
CA GLU A 20 -3.19 -10.57 12.42
C GLU A 20 -4.50 -10.94 13.12
N TRP A 21 -5.31 -11.78 12.48
CA TRP A 21 -6.64 -12.17 12.95
C TRP A 21 -6.65 -12.84 14.33
N TRP A 22 -5.47 -13.25 14.82
CA TRP A 22 -5.24 -13.77 16.16
C TRP A 22 -5.04 -12.69 17.23
N VAL A 23 -4.80 -11.43 16.85
CA VAL A 23 -4.59 -10.30 17.79
C VAL A 23 -5.90 -9.63 18.18
N SER A 24 -6.82 -9.44 17.23
CA SER A 24 -8.18 -8.96 17.53
C SER A 24 -9.18 -9.28 16.42
N ASP A 25 -10.47 -9.32 16.77
CA ASP A 25 -11.55 -9.45 15.79
C ASP A 25 -11.59 -8.28 14.79
N HIS A 26 -11.03 -7.12 15.15
CA HIS A 26 -10.93 -5.98 14.24
C HIS A 26 -9.87 -6.18 13.14
N GLU A 27 -8.91 -7.09 13.33
CA GLU A 27 -7.92 -7.45 12.30
C GLU A 27 -8.42 -8.56 11.37
N LYS A 28 -9.52 -9.24 11.71
CA LYS A 28 -10.13 -10.25 10.84
C LYS A 28 -10.57 -9.61 9.52
N GLY A 29 -10.11 -10.18 8.42
CA GLY A 29 -10.48 -9.75 7.06
C GLY A 29 -9.74 -8.52 6.54
N LYS A 30 -8.92 -7.83 7.36
CA LYS A 30 -8.09 -6.73 6.88
C LYS A 30 -7.01 -7.26 5.95
N VAL A 31 -6.86 -6.63 4.79
CA VAL A 31 -5.75 -6.88 3.86
C VAL A 31 -5.00 -5.57 3.65
N ARG A 32 -3.67 -5.65 3.58
CA ARG A 32 -2.81 -4.55 3.15
C ARG A 32 -2.04 -5.01 1.93
N THR A 33 -2.22 -4.32 0.81
CA THR A 33 -1.43 -4.54 -0.41
C THR A 33 -0.34 -3.49 -0.46
N TYR A 34 0.92 -3.90 -0.33
CA TYR A 34 2.09 -3.03 -0.31
C TYR A 34 2.67 -2.83 -1.71
N PHE A 35 3.17 -1.62 -1.96
CA PHE A 35 3.81 -1.18 -3.18
C PHE A 35 5.03 -0.33 -2.85
N VAL A 36 5.97 -0.25 -3.80
CA VAL A 36 7.04 0.74 -3.76
C VAL A 36 6.72 1.84 -4.77
N LEU A 37 6.68 3.09 -4.29
CA LEU A 37 6.66 4.26 -5.15
C LEU A 37 8.08 4.75 -5.35
N GLU A 38 8.46 4.95 -6.60
CA GLU A 38 9.70 5.60 -6.98
C GLU A 38 9.35 6.93 -7.65
N VAL A 39 9.84 8.03 -7.10
CA VAL A 39 9.70 9.36 -7.72
C VAL A 39 10.88 9.62 -8.66
N GLU A 40 10.75 10.57 -9.57
CA GLU A 40 11.80 10.93 -10.53
C GLU A 40 13.17 11.28 -9.89
N SER A 41 13.19 11.77 -8.64
CA SER A 41 14.44 12.02 -7.90
C SER A 41 15.14 10.75 -7.41
N GLY A 42 14.56 9.56 -7.63
CA GLY A 42 15.06 8.27 -7.17
C GLY A 42 14.71 7.92 -5.72
N GLN A 43 13.98 8.79 -5.00
CA GLN A 43 13.49 8.45 -3.67
C GLN A 43 12.42 7.38 -3.75
N ARG A 44 12.48 6.41 -2.83
CA ARG A 44 11.56 5.28 -2.79
C ARG A 44 10.77 5.26 -1.50
N PHE A 45 9.49 4.92 -1.59
CA PHE A 45 8.56 4.90 -0.46
C PHE A 45 7.78 3.60 -0.43
N TRP A 46 7.63 3.05 0.77
CA TRP A 46 6.63 2.03 1.03
C TRP A 46 5.27 2.69 1.20
N VAL A 47 4.32 2.27 0.36
CA VAL A 47 2.90 2.60 0.51
C VAL A 47 2.10 1.33 0.58
N PHE A 48 0.92 1.39 1.20
CA PHE A 48 -0.04 0.30 1.14
C PHE A 48 -1.45 0.80 0.88
N ARG A 49 -2.24 -0.05 0.23
CA ARG A 49 -3.68 0.11 0.10
C ARG A 49 -4.37 -0.84 1.06
N GLY A 50 -5.41 -0.37 1.75
CA GLY A 50 -6.32 -1.24 2.49
C GLY A 50 -7.20 -2.05 1.53
N GLY A 51 -7.10 -3.37 1.54
CA GLY A 51 -7.84 -4.27 0.66
C GLY A 51 -7.02 -4.81 -0.51
N ASP A 52 -7.40 -5.99 -0.99
CA ASP A 52 -6.72 -6.73 -2.06
C ASP A 52 -6.94 -6.13 -3.47
N GLY A 53 -7.89 -5.21 -3.61
CA GLY A 53 -8.22 -4.55 -4.89
C GLY A 53 -9.11 -5.39 -5.80
N ILE A 54 -9.58 -6.53 -5.33
CA ILE A 54 -10.46 -7.46 -6.05
C ILE A 54 -11.80 -7.53 -5.31
N HIS A 55 -11.78 -7.73 -4.00
CA HIS A 55 -12.96 -7.93 -3.16
C HIS A 55 -13.17 -6.71 -2.25
N ALA A 56 -14.29 -6.02 -2.43
CA ALA A 56 -14.66 -4.84 -1.64
C ALA A 56 -14.76 -5.12 -0.12
N SER A 57 -14.96 -6.38 0.28
CA SER A 57 -15.02 -6.78 1.69
C SER A 57 -13.67 -6.80 2.41
N THR A 58 -12.55 -6.69 1.68
CA THR A 58 -11.19 -6.84 2.26
C THR A 58 -10.55 -5.53 2.73
N GLY A 59 -11.16 -4.38 2.40
CA GLY A 59 -10.69 -3.07 2.84
C GLY A 59 -11.28 -1.90 2.04
N SER A 60 -11.03 -0.69 2.52
CA SER A 60 -11.61 0.56 2.00
C SER A 60 -10.98 1.09 0.70
N LEU A 61 -9.95 0.43 0.18
CA LEU A 61 -9.09 0.88 -0.92
C LEU A 61 -8.36 2.21 -0.65
N THR A 62 -8.37 2.69 0.59
CA THR A 62 -7.62 3.88 1.03
C THR A 62 -6.12 3.61 0.99
N TRP A 63 -5.36 4.61 0.56
CA TRP A 63 -3.90 4.56 0.46
C TRP A 63 -3.24 5.20 1.68
N TYR A 64 -2.14 4.60 2.12
CA TYR A 64 -1.36 5.01 3.28
C TYR A 64 0.12 4.94 2.94
N MET A 65 0.91 5.83 3.53
CA MET A 65 2.37 5.79 3.45
C MET A 65 2.91 5.14 4.72
N HIS A 66 3.74 4.11 4.57
CA HIS A 66 4.42 3.46 5.69
C HIS A 66 5.71 4.21 6.04
N GLY A 67 6.52 4.53 5.03
CA GLY A 67 7.79 5.22 5.24
C GLY A 67 8.70 5.23 4.02
N VAL A 68 9.90 5.79 4.19
CA VAL A 68 10.95 5.85 3.18
C VAL A 68 11.69 4.53 3.12
N LEU A 69 11.98 4.04 1.92
CA LEU A 69 12.86 2.89 1.69
C LEU A 69 14.31 3.41 1.56
N SER A 70 15.08 3.28 2.64
CA SER A 70 16.52 3.61 2.70
C SER A 70 17.38 2.58 1.98
#